data_AF-A0A8K0XBZ5-F1
#
_entry.id   AF-A0A8K0XBZ5-F1
#
_cell.length_a   1.000
_cell.length_b   1.000
_cell.length_c   1.000
_cell.angle_alpha   90.00
_cell.angle_beta   90.00
_cell.angle_gamma   90.00
#
_symmetry.space_group_name_H-M   'P 1'
#
loop_
_entity.id
_entity.type
_entity.pdbx_description
1 polymer ?
#
loop_
_entity_poly.entity_id
_entity_poly.type
_entity_poly.pdbx_seq_one_letter_code
_entity_poly.pdbx_strand_id
1 'polypeptide(L)'
;MLRQEPIVLWTAIYHAFVYGLLFLLLEAYPHVYNSHYSMTREQVGLVFIAPWLGNILGVLVYFRSLKPQYEARQRAVQIQSAGKREIEPEGRLPGVILSSIFTPIGMFWFAFSAHPDVHWFLPVLSGVPVGMGMTLLQLSLLNYYIDLYPTRSASVI
;
A
#
# COMPACT_ATOMS: atom_id res chain seq x y z
N MET A 1 -9.75 1.25 -22.87
CA MET A 1 -9.00 1.71 -21.68
C MET A 1 -7.70 0.94 -21.54
N LEU A 2 -7.66 -0.28 -20.97
CA LEU A 2 -6.40 -1.01 -20.71
C LEU A 2 -5.44 -1.20 -21.91
N ARG A 3 -5.93 -1.44 -23.14
CA ARG A 3 -5.05 -1.51 -24.34
C ARG A 3 -4.71 -0.16 -24.97
N GLN A 4 -5.49 0.88 -24.67
CA GLN A 4 -5.37 2.21 -25.30
C GLN A 4 -4.54 3.16 -24.44
N GLU A 5 -4.46 2.90 -23.14
CA GLU A 5 -3.81 3.75 -22.15
C GLU A 5 -2.74 2.93 -21.41
N PRO A 6 -1.50 2.88 -21.93
CA PRO A 6 -0.46 1.99 -21.42
C PRO A 6 -0.10 2.27 -19.96
N ILE A 7 -0.27 3.51 -19.49
CA ILE A 7 0.03 3.87 -18.10
C ILE A 7 -0.90 3.17 -17.11
N VAL A 8 -2.20 3.11 -17.42
CA VAL A 8 -3.21 2.43 -16.60
C VAL A 8 -2.98 0.92 -16.61
N LEU A 9 -2.53 0.35 -17.73
CA LEU A 9 -2.18 -1.06 -17.84
C LEU A 9 -1.04 -1.43 -16.88
N TRP A 10 0.07 -0.68 -16.90
CA TRP A 10 1.22 -0.96 -16.05
C TRP A 10 0.91 -0.77 -14.57
N THR A 11 0.19 0.29 -14.20
CA THR A 11 -0.21 0.50 -12.80
C THR A 11 -1.21 -0.55 -12.32
N ALA A 12 -2.12 -1.02 -13.18
CA ALA A 12 -3.04 -2.11 -12.86
C ALA A 12 -2.31 -3.45 -12.69
N ILE A 13 -1.35 -3.79 -13.55
CA ILE A 13 -0.53 -5.01 -13.41
C ILE A 13 0.26 -4.97 -12.11
N TYR A 14 0.88 -3.84 -11.79
CA TYR A 14 1.62 -3.67 -10.55
C TYR A 14 0.72 -3.80 -9.31
N HIS A 15 -0.44 -3.15 -9.34
CA HIS A 15 -1.44 -3.26 -8.28
C HIS A 15 -1.90 -4.71 -8.08
N ALA A 16 -2.26 -5.40 -9.17
CA ALA A 16 -2.68 -6.80 -9.13
C ALA A 16 -1.59 -7.73 -8.59
N PHE A 17 -0.32 -7.49 -8.96
CA PHE A 17 0.81 -8.23 -8.44
C PHE A 17 0.95 -8.06 -6.93
N VAL A 18 0.93 -6.82 -6.44
CA VAL A 18 1.05 -6.52 -5.00
C VAL A 18 -0.12 -7.11 -4.21
N TYR A 19 -1.35 -6.98 -4.71
CA TYR A 19 -2.53 -7.61 -4.09
C TYR A 19 -2.49 -9.14 -4.14
N GLY A 20 -1.98 -9.73 -5.22
CA GLY A 20 -1.77 -11.18 -5.32
C GLY A 20 -0.84 -11.67 -4.20
N LEU A 21 0.25 -10.95 -3.94
CA LEU A 21 1.15 -11.27 -2.82
C LEU A 21 0.47 -11.13 -1.46
N LEU A 22 -0.43 -10.15 -1.28
CA LEU A 22 -1.22 -10.00 -0.05
C LEU A 22 -2.12 -11.23 0.19
N PHE A 23 -2.82 -11.71 -0.84
CA PHE A 23 -3.67 -12.89 -0.70
C PHE A 23 -2.88 -14.16 -0.40
N LEU A 24 -1.70 -14.31 -0.99
CA LEU A 24 -0.78 -15.39 -0.63
C LEU A 24 -0.35 -15.28 0.84
N LEU A 25 -0.10 -14.07 1.33
CA LEU A 25 0.28 -13.82 2.72
C LEU A 25 -0.85 -14.17 3.70
N LEU A 26 -2.11 -13.91 3.31
CA LEU A 26 -3.31 -14.24 4.08
C LEU A 26 -3.47 -15.75 4.30
N GLU A 27 -3.03 -16.60 3.38
CA GLU A 27 -2.96 -18.06 3.59
C GLU A 27 -1.67 -18.49 4.30
N ALA A 28 -0.54 -17.88 3.95
CA ALA A 28 0.76 -18.24 4.50
C ALA A 28 0.84 -17.98 6.02
N TYR A 29 0.23 -16.88 6.50
CA TYR A 29 0.21 -16.55 7.93
C TYR A 29 -0.42 -17.67 8.77
N PRO A 30 -1.71 -18.04 8.58
CA PRO A 30 -2.31 -19.16 9.31
C PRO A 30 -1.51 -20.45 9.21
N HIS A 31 -0.95 -20.75 8.04
CA HIS A 31 -0.15 -21.96 7.84
C HIS A 31 1.12 -21.97 8.71
N VAL A 32 1.88 -20.87 8.72
CA VAL A 32 3.10 -20.72 9.53
C VAL A 32 2.80 -20.73 11.02
N TYR A 33 1.79 -19.99 11.48
CA TYR A 33 1.46 -19.90 12.91
C TYR A 33 0.86 -21.19 13.47
N ASN A 34 0.10 -21.93 12.65
CA ASN A 34 -0.40 -23.23 13.05
C ASN A 34 0.72 -24.29 13.07
N SER A 35 1.58 -24.33 12.04
CA SER A 35 2.59 -25.38 11.89
C SER A 35 3.82 -25.19 12.78
N HIS A 36 4.32 -23.96 12.93
CA HIS A 36 5.55 -23.69 13.69
C HIS A 36 5.31 -23.31 15.15
N TYR A 37 4.21 -22.60 15.43
CA TYR A 37 3.93 -22.08 16.78
C TYR A 37 2.77 -22.80 17.49
N SER A 38 2.17 -23.81 16.85
CA SER A 38 1.06 -24.61 17.42
C SER A 38 -0.10 -23.75 17.93
N MET A 39 -0.32 -22.58 17.32
CA MET A 39 -1.37 -21.65 17.73
C MET A 39 -2.76 -22.17 17.35
N THR A 40 -3.73 -21.92 18.22
CA THR A 40 -5.14 -22.21 17.92
C THR A 40 -5.67 -21.27 16.84
N ARG A 41 -6.76 -21.66 16.17
CA ARG A 41 -7.38 -20.84 15.11
C ARG A 41 -7.74 -19.42 15.59
N GLU A 42 -8.19 -19.29 16.84
CA GLU A 42 -8.53 -18.01 17.45
C GLU A 42 -7.29 -17.12 17.65
N GLN A 43 -6.18 -17.71 18.13
CA GLN A 43 -4.90 -17.01 18.30
C GLN A 43 -4.32 -16.53 16.97
N VAL A 44 -4.44 -17.33 15.91
CA VAL A 44 -4.04 -16.92 14.56
C VAL A 44 -4.85 -15.70 14.09
N GLY A 45 -6.13 -15.63 14.44
CA GLY A 45 -6.98 -14.46 14.14
C GLY A 45 -6.42 -13.15 14.73
N LEU A 46 -5.85 -13.21 15.94
CA LEU A 46 -5.23 -12.05 16.60
C LEU A 46 -3.99 -11.52 15.88
N VAL A 47 -3.28 -12.38 15.12
CA VAL A 47 -2.09 -11.96 14.37
C VAL A 47 -2.43 -10.91 13.30
N PHE A 48 -3.64 -10.95 12.74
CA PHE A 48 -4.08 -9.99 11.72
C PHE A 48 -4.27 -8.56 12.26
N ILE A 49 -4.20 -8.35 13.57
CA ILE A 49 -4.17 -7.01 14.16
C ILE A 49 -2.92 -6.25 13.71
N ALA A 50 -1.78 -6.91 13.52
CA ALA A 50 -0.56 -6.22 13.09
C ALA A 50 -0.66 -5.59 11.69
N PRO A 51 -1.10 -6.29 10.62
CA PRO A 51 -1.36 -5.64 9.35
C PRO A 51 -2.47 -4.59 9.44
N TRP A 52 -3.49 -4.77 10.27
CA TRP A 52 -4.50 -3.73 10.50
C TRP A 52 -3.90 -2.43 11.08
N LEU A 53 -3.02 -2.54 12.08
CA LEU A 53 -2.26 -1.39 12.61
C LEU A 53 -1.36 -0.77 11.55
N GLY A 54 -0.74 -1.58 10.70
CA GLY A 54 0.01 -1.13 9.53
C GLY A 54 -0.83 -0.26 8.58
N ASN A 55 -2.06 -0.69 8.28
CA ASN A 55 -2.99 0.09 7.45
C ASN A 55 -3.29 1.46 8.09
N ILE A 56 -3.55 1.52 9.41
CA ILE A 56 -3.78 2.79 10.12
C ILE A 56 -2.57 3.72 10.01
N LEU A 57 -1.36 3.19 10.19
CA LEU A 57 -0.13 3.97 10.02
C LEU A 57 0.03 4.46 8.57
N GLY A 58 -0.31 3.64 7.58
CA GLY A 58 -0.33 4.02 6.17
C GLY A 58 -1.28 5.18 5.89
N VAL A 59 -2.51 5.14 6.43
CA VAL A 59 -3.48 6.25 6.34
C VAL A 59 -2.89 7.51 6.97
N LEU A 60 -2.33 7.38 8.17
CA LEU A 60 -1.78 8.52 8.90
C LEU A 60 -0.62 9.17 8.15
N VAL A 61 0.30 8.38 7.59
CA VAL A 61 1.40 8.89 6.76
C VAL A 61 0.88 9.56 5.48
N TYR A 62 -0.14 8.99 4.84
CA TYR A 62 -0.73 9.59 3.65
C TYR A 62 -1.35 10.96 3.95
N PHE A 63 -2.22 11.06 4.95
CA PHE A 63 -2.92 12.29 5.27
C PHE A 63 -2.06 13.35 5.96
N ARG A 64 -1.03 12.94 6.71
CA ARG A 64 -0.16 13.87 7.45
C ARG A 64 1.02 14.37 6.63
N SER A 65 1.52 13.57 5.69
CA SER A 65 2.73 13.90 4.93
C SER A 65 2.45 14.07 3.44
N LEU A 66 1.93 13.04 2.77
CA LEU A 66 1.82 13.03 1.30
C LEU A 66 0.76 14.01 0.80
N LYS A 67 -0.44 14.02 1.39
CA LYS A 67 -1.54 14.89 0.97
C LYS A 67 -1.23 16.38 1.19
N PRO A 68 -0.74 16.84 2.36
CA PRO A 68 -0.41 18.25 2.57
C PRO A 68 0.75 18.72 1.69
N GLN A 69 1.75 17.87 1.44
CA GLN A 69 2.85 18.19 0.52
C GLN A 69 2.35 18.38 -0.91
N TYR A 70 1.44 17.52 -1.37
CA TYR A 70 0.81 17.65 -2.68
C TYR A 70 0.00 18.96 -2.78
N GLU A 71 -0.86 19.24 -1.79
CA GLU A 71 -1.69 20.45 -1.77
C GLU A 71 -0.86 21.74 -1.68
N ALA A 72 0.20 21.75 -0.87
CA ALA A 72 1.12 22.88 -0.77
C ALA A 72 1.83 23.15 -2.12
N ARG A 73 2.29 22.08 -2.79
CA ARG A 73 2.90 22.17 -4.12
C ARG A 73 1.87 22.69 -5.13
N GLN A 74 0.62 22.21 -5.07
CA GLN A 74 -0.45 22.60 -5.99
C GLN A 74 -0.78 24.08 -5.86
N ARG A 75 -0.88 24.58 -4.63
CA ARG A 75 -1.06 26.01 -4.37
C ARG A 75 0.10 26.84 -4.89
N ALA A 76 1.34 26.40 -4.71
CA ALA A 76 2.51 27.12 -5.22
C ALA A 76 2.52 27.24 -6.75
N VAL A 77 2.17 26.17 -7.47
CA VAL A 77 2.08 26.16 -8.94
C VAL A 77 0.94 27.04 -9.44
N GLN A 78 -0.22 27.01 -8.76
CA GLN A 78 -1.34 27.89 -9.10
C GLN A 78 -1.00 29.37 -8.89
N ILE A 79 -0.30 29.73 -7.81
CA ILE A 79 0.14 31.10 -7.54
C ILE A 79 1.15 31.57 -8.59
N GLN A 80 2.15 30.75 -8.93
CA GLN A 80 3.15 31.10 -9.95
C GLN A 80 2.58 31.20 -11.37
N SER A 81 1.51 30.46 -11.66
CA SER A 81 0.91 30.40 -12.99
C SER A 81 -0.32 31.28 -13.15
N ALA A 82 -0.63 32.15 -12.17
CA ALA A 82 -1.85 32.95 -12.12
C ALA A 82 -3.13 32.12 -12.35
N GLY A 83 -3.18 30.91 -11.81
CA GLY A 83 -4.29 29.97 -11.94
C GLY A 83 -4.37 29.20 -13.27
N LYS A 84 -3.39 29.35 -14.18
CA LYS A 84 -3.44 28.73 -15.52
C LYS A 84 -2.87 27.31 -15.60
N ARG A 85 -2.15 26.84 -14.58
CA ARG A 85 -1.59 25.48 -14.54
C ARG A 85 -2.04 24.76 -13.28
N GLU A 86 -2.53 23.56 -13.46
CA GLU A 86 -2.69 22.57 -12.39
C GLU A 86 -1.44 21.70 -12.31
N ILE A 87 -1.20 21.12 -11.13
CA ILE A 87 -0.12 20.15 -10.96
C ILE A 87 -0.45 18.90 -11.77
N GLU A 88 0.57 18.35 -12.43
CA GLU A 88 0.47 17.06 -13.08
C GLU A 88 0.10 15.97 -12.04
N PRO A 89 -0.85 15.07 -12.37
CA PRO A 89 -1.30 14.02 -11.46
C PRO A 89 -0.16 13.12 -10.97
N GLU A 90 1.00 13.15 -11.64
CA GLU A 90 2.24 12.50 -11.22
C GLU A 90 2.73 12.91 -9.82
N GLY A 91 2.31 14.07 -9.32
CA GLY A 91 2.58 14.51 -7.95
C GLY A 91 2.05 13.57 -6.85
N ARG A 92 1.17 12.62 -7.21
CA ARG A 92 0.63 11.58 -6.30
C ARG A 92 1.50 10.31 -6.24
N LEU A 93 2.42 10.09 -7.18
CA LEU A 93 3.27 8.89 -7.23
C LEU A 93 4.23 8.67 -6.04
N PRO A 94 4.68 9.69 -5.26
CA PRO A 94 5.58 9.44 -4.14
C PRO A 94 5.07 8.42 -3.12
N GLY A 95 3.75 8.31 -2.93
CA GLY A 95 3.18 7.28 -2.05
C GLY A 95 3.27 5.86 -2.64
N VAL A 96 3.23 5.71 -3.97
CA VAL A 96 3.46 4.43 -4.66
C VAL A 96 4.93 4.01 -4.50
N ILE A 97 5.86 4.95 -4.56
CA ILE A 97 7.29 4.69 -4.32
C ILE A 97 7.51 4.20 -2.90
N LEU A 98 6.93 4.86 -1.89
CA LEU A 98 7.02 4.39 -0.51
C LEU A 98 6.44 2.98 -0.35
N SER A 99 5.29 2.71 -0.97
CA SER A 99 4.71 1.36 -0.98
C SER A 99 5.65 0.31 -1.56
N SER A 100 6.34 0.63 -2.67
CA SER A 100 7.28 -0.28 -3.33
C SER A 100 8.49 -0.63 -2.46
N ILE A 101 8.78 0.16 -1.42
CA ILE A 101 9.86 -0.08 -0.46
C ILE A 101 9.31 -0.85 0.76
N PHE A 102 8.22 -0.39 1.37
CA PHE A 102 7.68 -1.00 2.58
C PHE A 102 7.13 -2.41 2.37
N THR A 103 6.48 -2.65 1.22
CA THR A 103 5.89 -3.96 0.89
C THR A 103 6.93 -5.08 0.85
N PRO A 104 8.02 -5.00 0.05
CA PRO A 104 9.04 -6.05 0.04
C PRO A 104 9.80 -6.13 1.36
N ILE A 105 10.09 -5.02 2.05
CA ILE A 105 10.73 -5.07 3.38
C ILE A 105 9.91 -5.92 4.34
N GLY A 106 8.59 -5.71 4.39
CA GLY A 106 7.70 -6.51 5.23
C GLY A 106 7.65 -7.97 4.83
N MET A 107 7.64 -8.27 3.52
CA MET A 107 7.62 -9.65 3.02
C MET A 107 8.94 -10.40 3.29
N PHE A 108 10.09 -9.77 3.06
CA PHE A 108 11.38 -10.37 3.37
C PHE A 108 11.54 -10.56 4.88
N TRP A 109 11.12 -9.59 5.69
CA TRP A 109 11.09 -9.75 7.14
C TRP A 109 10.25 -10.97 7.53
N PHE A 110 9.02 -11.10 7.02
CA PHE A 110 8.19 -12.27 7.28
C PHE A 110 8.91 -13.57 6.90
N ALA A 111 9.49 -13.65 5.70
CA ALA A 111 10.19 -14.83 5.22
C ALA A 111 11.39 -15.22 6.12
N PHE A 112 12.17 -14.26 6.60
CA PHE A 112 13.32 -14.53 7.48
C PHE A 112 12.93 -14.83 8.94
N SER A 113 11.78 -14.34 9.39
CA SER A 113 11.34 -14.51 10.79
C SER A 113 10.36 -15.66 10.98
N ALA A 114 9.86 -16.27 9.90
CA ALA A 114 9.00 -17.45 9.92
C ALA A 114 9.79 -18.74 10.21
N HIS A 115 10.49 -18.78 11.35
CA HIS A 115 11.24 -19.95 11.83
C HIS A 115 10.76 -20.37 13.22
N PRO A 116 10.69 -21.68 13.51
CA PRO A 116 10.24 -22.18 14.82
C PRO A 116 11.09 -21.68 16.00
N ASP A 117 12.37 -21.40 15.77
CA ASP A 117 13.31 -20.92 16.81
C ASP A 117 13.14 -19.43 17.14
N VAL A 118 12.44 -18.67 16.29
CA VAL A 118 12.22 -17.23 16.46
C VAL A 118 10.90 -17.01 17.20
N HIS A 119 10.87 -16.09 18.17
CA HIS A 119 9.64 -15.79 18.91
C HIS A 119 8.51 -15.32 17.97
N TRP A 120 7.32 -15.93 18.10
CA TRP A 120 6.16 -15.71 17.23
C TRP A 120 5.82 -14.24 16.98
N PHE A 121 6.10 -13.34 17.93
CA PHE A 121 5.82 -11.91 17.80
C PHE A 121 6.62 -11.20 16.68
N LEU A 122 7.83 -11.67 16.34
CA LEU A 122 8.64 -11.06 15.28
C LEU A 122 7.98 -11.15 13.88
N PRO A 123 7.55 -12.33 13.41
CA PRO A 123 6.81 -12.43 12.15
C PRO A 123 5.41 -11.79 12.21
N VAL A 124 4.88 -11.49 13.41
CA VAL A 124 3.61 -10.73 13.53
C VAL A 124 3.88 -9.28 13.17
N LEU A 125 4.95 -8.70 13.72
CA LEU A 125 5.35 -7.31 13.48
C LEU A 125 5.66 -7.01 12.01
N SER A 126 6.15 -7.98 11.23
CA SER A 126 6.37 -7.80 9.80
C SER A 126 5.07 -7.50 9.03
N GLY A 127 3.91 -7.83 9.59
CA GLY A 127 2.61 -7.45 9.03
C GLY A 127 2.38 -5.93 9.00
N VAL A 128 3.01 -5.17 9.90
CA VAL A 128 2.87 -3.71 9.97
C VAL A 128 3.40 -3.01 8.70
N PRO A 129 4.66 -3.20 8.27
CA PRO A 129 5.16 -2.59 7.04
C PRO A 129 4.42 -3.09 5.79
N VAL A 130 3.96 -4.35 5.77
CA VAL A 130 3.11 -4.85 4.66
C VAL A 130 1.79 -4.07 4.60
N GLY A 131 1.05 -3.99 5.71
CA GLY A 131 -0.23 -3.26 5.75
C GLY A 131 -0.08 -1.78 5.41
N MET A 132 1.00 -1.15 5.87
CA MET A 132 1.34 0.24 5.54
C MET A 132 1.62 0.42 4.04
N GLY A 133 2.42 -0.47 3.45
CA GLY A 133 2.71 -0.46 2.02
C GLY A 133 1.45 -0.61 1.17
N MET A 134 0.55 -1.53 1.54
CA MET A 134 -0.71 -1.77 0.83
C MET A 134 -1.63 -0.54 0.86
N THR A 135 -1.82 0.07 2.03
CA THR A 135 -2.65 1.28 2.16
C THR A 135 -2.07 2.44 1.34
N LEU A 136 -0.75 2.65 1.39
CA LEU A 136 -0.10 3.72 0.63
C LEU A 136 -0.26 3.54 -0.89
N LEU A 137 -0.18 2.30 -1.37
CA LEU A 137 -0.43 1.95 -2.77
C LEU A 137 -1.86 2.30 -3.17
N GLN A 138 -2.84 1.81 -2.39
CA GLN A 138 -4.25 1.99 -2.66
C GLN A 138 -4.64 3.47 -2.69
N LEU A 139 -4.27 4.23 -1.64
CA LEU A 139 -4.62 5.64 -1.54
C LEU A 139 -3.98 6.48 -2.65
N SER A 140 -2.71 6.21 -2.98
CA SER A 140 -1.99 7.00 -3.98
C SER A 140 -2.51 6.73 -5.39
N LEU A 141 -2.74 5.46 -5.75
CA LEU A 141 -3.30 5.10 -7.05
C LEU A 141 -4.75 5.53 -7.22
N LEU A 142 -5.58 5.41 -6.18
CA LEU A 142 -6.97 5.85 -6.24
C LEU A 142 -7.06 7.36 -6.48
N ASN A 143 -6.27 8.17 -5.77
CA ASN A 143 -6.23 9.62 -6.01
C ASN A 143 -5.62 9.97 -7.37
N TYR A 144 -4.60 9.22 -7.82
CA TYR A 144 -4.02 9.38 -9.15
C TYR A 144 -5.05 9.16 -10.26
N TYR A 145 -5.87 8.10 -10.20
CA TYR A 145 -6.90 7.83 -11.21
C TYR A 145 -8.04 8.85 -11.19
N ILE A 146 -8.40 9.37 -10.02
CA ILE A 146 -9.38 10.47 -9.92
C ILE A 146 -8.87 11.73 -10.62
N ASP A 147 -7.61 12.09 -10.37
CA ASP A 147 -6.99 13.29 -10.95
C ASP A 147 -6.74 13.10 -12.47
N LEU A 148 -6.44 11.88 -12.94
CA LEU A 148 -6.21 11.58 -14.35
C LEU A 148 -7.51 11.50 -15.18
N TYR A 149 -8.62 11.06 -14.57
CA TYR A 149 -9.90 10.85 -15.26
C TYR A 149 -11.10 11.46 -14.50
N PRO A 150 -11.21 12.78 -14.38
CA PRO A 150 -12.27 13.41 -13.59
C PRO A 150 -13.70 13.06 -14.08
N THR A 151 -13.90 12.82 -15.38
CA THR A 151 -15.20 12.44 -15.98
C THR A 151 -15.42 10.93 -16.12
N ARG A 152 -14.38 10.10 -15.96
CA ARG A 152 -14.44 8.63 -16.09
C ARG A 152 -13.81 7.89 -14.91
N SER A 153 -13.69 8.57 -13.77
CA SER A 153 -13.01 8.07 -12.56
C SER A 153 -13.63 6.76 -12.09
N ALA A 154 -14.96 6.66 -12.09
CA ALA A 154 -15.69 5.46 -11.66
C ALA A 154 -15.46 4.21 -12.53
N SER A 155 -14.98 4.36 -13.78
CA SER A 155 -14.69 3.22 -14.67
C SER A 155 -13.20 2.84 -14.70
N VAL A 156 -12.34 3.66 -14.10
CA VAL A 156 -10.88 3.46 -14.06
C VAL A 156 -10.45 2.89 -12.70
N ILE A 157 -11.16 3.26 -11.63
CA ILE A 157 -11.05 2.68 -10.29
C ILE A 157 -11.68 1.28 -10.28
#